data_AF-X1TTW5-F1
#
_entry.id   AF-X1TTW5-F1
#
_cell.length_a   1.000
_cell.length_b   1.000
_cell.length_c   1.000
_cell.angle_alpha   90.00
_cell.angle_beta   90.00
_cell.angle_gamma   90.00
#
_symmetry.space_group_name_H-M   'P 1'
#
loop_
_entity.id
_entity.type
_entity.pdbx_description
1 polymer ?
#
loop_
_entity_poly.entity_id
_entity_poly.type
_entity_poly.pdbx_seq_one_letter_code
_entity_poly.pdbx_strand_id
1 'polypeptide(L)'
;KNISMKKLKEVLNNNFAGYEEVRQLFLNKTPRYGNDDDYADDIMQLAFNAFYKEVNGRENTKGGFYRINMLPTTCHIYFGLVVGATPDGRRAGEPLSEGISPVQGADRLGPTAVIKSAAKMEQVKTGGTLLNQKFTPQLLEREKGLNSLAHLIRVYFKLGGHHIQFNVINADTLKAAQKEPEKYRNLIVRVAGYSDYFNNLSKTLQDEIISRTEHQSC
;
A
#
# COMPACT_ATOMS: atom_id res chain seq x y z
N LYS A 1 -0.63 -25.02 -11.34
CA LYS A 1 0.49 -25.78 -10.71
C LYS A 1 1.74 -25.64 -11.61
N ASN A 2 2.24 -24.43 -11.86
CA ASN A 2 3.05 -24.18 -13.08
C ASN A 2 4.54 -23.87 -12.82
N ILE A 3 5.00 -23.78 -11.57
CA ILE A 3 6.41 -23.47 -11.24
C ILE A 3 6.81 -24.30 -10.02
N SER A 4 7.95 -24.99 -10.09
CA SER A 4 8.50 -25.74 -8.94
C SER A 4 9.18 -24.78 -7.94
N MET A 5 9.24 -25.16 -6.67
CA MET A 5 9.92 -24.34 -5.64
C MET A 5 11.39 -24.08 -5.98
N LYS A 6 12.08 -25.05 -6.61
CA LYS A 6 13.45 -24.87 -7.09
C LYS A 6 13.54 -23.77 -8.14
N LYS A 7 12.62 -23.79 -9.13
CA LYS A 7 12.57 -22.77 -10.17
C LYS A 7 12.19 -21.40 -9.62
N LEU A 8 11.25 -21.34 -8.69
CA LEU A 8 10.86 -20.09 -8.03
C LEU A 8 12.07 -19.43 -7.33
N LYS A 9 12.83 -20.20 -6.54
CA LYS A 9 14.05 -19.68 -5.89
C LYS A 9 15.07 -19.15 -6.89
N GLU A 10 15.28 -19.87 -8.00
CA GLU A 10 16.17 -19.43 -9.07
C GLU A 10 15.71 -18.11 -9.70
N VAL A 11 14.43 -17.98 -10.03
CA VAL A 11 13.84 -16.77 -10.64
C VAL A 11 14.02 -15.56 -9.72
N LEU A 12 13.74 -15.72 -8.42
CA LEU A 12 13.84 -14.64 -7.44
C LEU A 12 15.30 -14.25 -7.16
N ASN A 13 16.21 -15.22 -7.05
CA ASN A 13 17.63 -14.94 -6.87
C ASN A 13 18.25 -14.19 -8.06
N ASN A 14 17.75 -14.43 -9.27
CA ASN A 14 18.15 -13.71 -10.48
C ASN A 14 17.38 -12.39 -10.67
N ASN A 15 16.58 -11.96 -9.69
CA ASN A 15 15.78 -10.74 -9.79
C ASN A 15 14.91 -10.67 -11.08
N PHE A 16 14.35 -11.82 -11.49
CA PHE A 16 13.60 -12.00 -12.73
C PHE A 16 14.40 -11.78 -14.04
N ALA A 17 15.71 -11.60 -14.00
CA ALA A 17 16.54 -11.51 -15.20
C ALA A 17 16.45 -12.82 -16.00
N GLY A 18 16.04 -12.73 -17.28
CA GLY A 18 15.78 -13.89 -18.13
C GLY A 18 14.48 -14.65 -17.82
N TYR A 19 13.62 -14.12 -16.95
CA TYR A 19 12.38 -14.73 -16.48
C TYR A 19 11.21 -13.72 -16.45
N GLU A 20 11.17 -12.79 -17.39
CA GLU A 20 10.14 -11.73 -17.39
C GLU A 20 8.74 -12.32 -17.61
N GLU A 21 8.60 -13.41 -18.36
CA GLU A 21 7.34 -14.14 -18.53
C GLU A 21 6.79 -14.65 -17.19
N VAL A 22 7.67 -15.11 -16.29
CA VAL A 22 7.29 -15.52 -14.93
C VAL A 22 6.88 -14.31 -14.11
N ARG A 23 7.60 -13.19 -14.23
CA ARG A 23 7.24 -11.94 -13.54
C ARG A 23 5.88 -11.43 -14.00
N GLN A 24 5.60 -11.45 -15.30
CA GLN A 24 4.30 -11.04 -15.86
C GLN A 24 3.16 -11.96 -15.40
N LEU A 25 3.42 -13.26 -15.21
CA LEU A 25 2.47 -14.17 -14.58
C LEU A 25 2.13 -13.74 -13.15
N PHE A 26 3.13 -13.40 -12.33
CA PHE A 26 2.91 -12.96 -10.95
C PHE A 26 2.16 -11.62 -10.88
N LEU A 27 2.54 -10.66 -11.73
CA LEU A 27 1.92 -9.34 -11.74
C LEU A 27 0.49 -9.35 -12.26
N ASN A 28 0.18 -10.16 -13.29
CA ASN A 28 -1.05 -9.98 -14.07
C ASN A 28 -2.01 -11.18 -14.03
N LYS A 29 -1.54 -12.35 -13.62
CA LYS A 29 -2.32 -13.61 -13.70
C LYS A 29 -2.36 -14.35 -12.35
N THR A 30 -2.20 -13.61 -11.25
CA THR A 30 -2.31 -14.10 -9.88
C THR A 30 -3.24 -13.17 -9.10
N PRO A 31 -4.13 -13.69 -8.22
CA PRO A 31 -4.91 -12.87 -7.30
C PRO A 31 -4.04 -11.89 -6.50
N ARG A 32 -4.56 -10.69 -6.23
CA ARG A 32 -3.84 -9.62 -5.51
C ARG A 32 -4.74 -9.01 -4.44
N TYR A 33 -4.16 -8.79 -3.26
CA TYR A 33 -4.81 -8.07 -2.16
C TYR A 33 -5.26 -6.67 -2.61
N GLY A 34 -6.42 -6.23 -2.13
CA GLY A 34 -7.01 -4.93 -2.50
C GLY A 34 -8.07 -4.97 -3.60
N ASN A 35 -8.57 -6.16 -3.94
CA ASN A 35 -9.54 -6.37 -5.01
C ASN A 35 -10.83 -7.06 -4.53
N ASP A 36 -11.07 -7.12 -3.22
CA ASP A 36 -12.16 -7.92 -2.63
C ASP A 36 -12.12 -9.40 -3.09
N ASP A 37 -10.91 -9.95 -3.21
CA ASP A 37 -10.65 -11.33 -3.62
C ASP A 37 -10.24 -12.15 -2.39
N ASP A 38 -11.15 -13.01 -1.93
CA ASP A 38 -10.96 -13.81 -0.71
C ASP A 38 -9.71 -14.67 -0.77
N TYR A 39 -9.28 -15.15 -1.94
CA TYR A 39 -8.07 -15.96 -2.03
C TYR A 39 -6.84 -15.17 -1.58
N ALA A 40 -6.70 -13.93 -2.03
CA ALA A 40 -5.59 -13.07 -1.64
C ALA A 40 -5.78 -12.48 -0.24
N ASP A 41 -7.02 -12.11 0.11
CA ASP A 41 -7.34 -11.48 1.39
C ASP A 41 -7.24 -12.48 2.56
N ASP A 42 -7.53 -13.76 2.36
CA ASP A 42 -7.33 -14.82 3.36
C ASP A 42 -5.84 -15.05 3.65
N ILE A 43 -4.97 -14.93 2.65
CA ILE A 43 -3.51 -14.99 2.86
C ILE A 43 -3.05 -13.77 3.65
N MET A 44 -3.60 -12.58 3.39
CA MET A 44 -3.34 -11.39 4.19
C MET A 44 -3.77 -11.61 5.66
N GLN A 45 -4.98 -12.16 5.89
CA GLN A 45 -5.45 -12.48 7.24
C GLN A 45 -4.56 -13.51 7.94
N LEU A 46 -4.09 -14.54 7.23
CA LEU A 46 -3.14 -15.52 7.77
C LEU A 46 -1.84 -14.86 8.22
N ALA A 47 -1.24 -14.02 7.38
CA ALA A 47 0.00 -13.31 7.70
C ALA A 47 -0.19 -12.35 8.88
N PHE A 48 -1.29 -11.60 8.90
CA PHE A 48 -1.67 -10.72 10.00
C PHE A 48 -1.81 -11.48 11.32
N ASN A 49 -2.57 -12.59 11.32
CA ASN A 49 -2.83 -13.37 12.52
C ASN A 49 -1.57 -14.07 13.05
N ALA A 50 -0.66 -14.48 12.16
CA ALA A 50 0.65 -15.00 12.57
C ALA A 50 1.48 -13.92 13.30
N PHE A 51 1.55 -12.71 12.75
CA PHE A 51 2.26 -11.59 13.40
C PHE A 51 1.62 -11.19 14.74
N TYR A 52 0.29 -11.09 14.76
CA TYR A 52 -0.46 -10.80 15.98
C TYR A 52 -0.19 -11.83 17.07
N LYS A 53 -0.32 -13.13 16.74
CA LYS A 53 -0.10 -14.22 17.70
C LYS A 53 1.31 -14.23 18.27
N GLU A 54 2.29 -13.90 17.43
CA GLU A 54 3.68 -13.91 17.86
C GLU A 54 3.98 -12.78 18.86
N VAL A 55 3.41 -11.58 18.69
CA VAL A 55 3.78 -10.40 19.49
C VAL A 55 2.82 -10.11 20.64
N ASN A 56 1.51 -10.24 20.40
CA ASN A 56 0.49 -9.75 21.31
C ASN A 56 0.52 -10.50 22.65
N GLY A 57 0.53 -9.75 23.75
CA GLY A 57 0.47 -10.32 25.10
C GLY A 57 1.82 -10.66 25.70
N ARG A 58 2.94 -10.45 25.00
CA ARG A 58 4.27 -10.53 25.64
C ARG A 58 4.40 -9.45 26.70
N GLU A 59 4.91 -9.81 27.87
CA GLU A 59 5.14 -8.86 28.95
C GLU A 59 6.28 -7.89 28.62
N ASN A 60 6.15 -6.65 29.06
CA ASN A 60 7.22 -5.66 29.03
C ASN A 60 7.78 -5.43 30.44
N THR A 61 8.90 -4.71 30.53
CA THR A 61 9.60 -4.46 31.80
C THR A 61 8.89 -3.46 32.73
N LYS A 62 7.70 -3.00 32.38
CA LYS A 62 6.91 -1.98 33.08
C LYS A 62 5.52 -2.48 33.49
N GLY A 63 5.30 -3.80 33.49
CA GLY A 63 4.03 -4.42 33.91
C GLY A 63 2.90 -4.30 32.89
N GLY A 64 3.20 -3.95 31.63
CA GLY A 64 2.25 -3.96 30.52
C GLY A 64 2.55 -5.07 29.50
N PHE A 65 1.81 -5.04 28.39
CA PHE A 65 1.92 -6.04 27.33
C PHE A 65 2.19 -5.40 25.98
N TYR A 66 2.98 -6.09 25.14
CA TYR A 66 3.18 -5.71 23.75
C TYR A 66 1.90 -5.91 22.92
N ARG A 67 1.72 -5.01 21.96
CA ARG A 67 0.67 -5.04 20.92
C ARG A 67 1.31 -4.74 19.56
N ILE A 68 0.57 -4.96 18.49
CA ILE A 68 1.01 -4.66 17.13
C ILE A 68 0.29 -3.44 16.55
N ASN A 69 1.00 -2.72 15.69
CA ASN A 69 0.47 -1.67 14.82
C ASN A 69 0.99 -1.91 13.39
N MET A 70 0.29 -1.37 12.39
CA MET A 70 0.61 -1.52 10.97
C MET A 70 0.79 -0.14 10.31
N LEU A 71 1.98 0.45 10.49
CA LEU A 71 2.37 1.71 9.85
C LEU A 71 3.87 1.73 9.51
N PRO A 72 4.30 2.33 8.38
CA PRO A 72 5.70 2.32 8.01
C PRO A 72 6.42 3.66 8.21
N THR A 73 5.70 4.78 8.32
CA THR A 73 6.27 6.12 8.09
C THR A 73 7.00 6.14 6.73
N THR A 74 8.33 6.08 6.70
CA THR A 74 9.13 5.95 5.47
C THR A 74 9.94 4.66 5.39
N CYS A 75 9.81 3.76 6.37
CA CYS A 75 10.63 2.55 6.47
C CYS A 75 10.35 1.54 5.35
N HIS A 76 9.18 1.58 4.71
CA HIS A 76 8.85 0.73 3.56
C HIS A 76 9.80 0.94 2.37
N ILE A 77 10.39 2.14 2.25
CA ILE A 77 11.46 2.42 1.29
C ILE A 77 12.74 1.68 1.70
N TYR A 78 13.21 1.89 2.93
CA TYR A 78 14.44 1.28 3.43
C TYR A 78 14.35 -0.25 3.46
N PHE A 79 13.24 -0.80 3.96
CA PHE A 79 13.01 -2.24 3.97
C PHE A 79 12.96 -2.80 2.54
N GLY A 80 12.37 -2.08 1.59
CA GLY A 80 12.41 -2.44 0.17
C GLY A 80 13.83 -2.58 -0.37
N LEU A 81 14.72 -1.64 -0.02
CA LEU A 81 16.13 -1.62 -0.45
C LEU A 81 16.91 -2.86 0.00
N VAL A 82 16.60 -3.41 1.17
CA VAL A 82 17.33 -4.56 1.75
C VAL A 82 16.65 -5.91 1.49
N VAL A 83 15.52 -5.92 0.77
CA VAL A 83 14.77 -7.15 0.45
C VAL A 83 14.95 -7.52 -1.02
N GLY A 84 15.35 -8.77 -1.26
CA GLY A 84 15.46 -9.37 -2.60
C GLY A 84 14.10 -9.52 -3.30
N ALA A 85 14.10 -9.90 -4.58
CA ALA A 85 12.86 -10.02 -5.35
C ALA A 85 11.84 -10.94 -4.66
N THR A 86 10.54 -10.57 -4.69
CA THR A 86 9.48 -11.30 -3.99
C THR A 86 8.54 -12.03 -4.95
N PRO A 87 7.87 -13.14 -4.51
CA PRO A 87 6.98 -13.97 -5.34
C PRO A 87 5.71 -13.28 -5.85
N ASP A 88 5.62 -11.97 -5.67
CA ASP A 88 4.51 -11.11 -6.03
C ASP A 88 4.86 -10.24 -7.27
N GLY A 89 6.08 -10.40 -7.81
CA GLY A 89 6.59 -9.74 -9.01
C GLY A 89 7.42 -8.47 -8.74
N ARG A 90 7.52 -8.02 -7.48
CA ARG A 90 8.38 -6.90 -7.08
C ARG A 90 9.85 -7.27 -7.21
N ARG A 91 10.64 -6.41 -7.85
CA ARG A 91 12.08 -6.61 -8.04
C ARG A 91 12.85 -6.25 -6.77
N ALA A 92 14.03 -6.84 -6.62
CA ALA A 92 14.93 -6.54 -5.51
C ALA A 92 15.21 -5.03 -5.41
N GLY A 93 15.18 -4.49 -4.19
CA GLY A 93 15.44 -3.07 -3.93
C GLY A 93 14.27 -2.11 -4.15
N GLU A 94 13.16 -2.53 -4.78
CA GLU A 94 11.96 -1.68 -4.92
C GLU A 94 11.28 -1.47 -3.55
N PRO A 95 10.54 -0.37 -3.32
CA PRO A 95 9.76 -0.20 -2.09
C PRO A 95 8.81 -1.36 -1.79
N LEU A 96 8.59 -1.63 -0.50
CA LEU A 96 7.45 -2.46 -0.05
C LEU A 96 6.14 -1.65 -0.11
N SER A 97 5.00 -2.33 0.05
CA SER A 97 3.73 -1.65 0.29
C SER A 97 3.81 -0.83 1.58
N GLU A 98 3.06 0.26 1.61
CA GLU A 98 2.99 1.12 2.76
C GLU A 98 1.72 0.80 3.57
N GLY A 99 1.87 0.73 4.91
CA GLY A 99 0.75 0.48 5.81
C GLY A 99 0.04 -0.84 5.51
N ILE A 100 -1.27 -0.78 5.40
CA ILE A 100 -2.13 -1.87 4.95
C ILE A 100 -2.66 -1.63 3.53
N SER A 101 -2.07 -0.69 2.79
CA SER A 101 -2.49 -0.39 1.43
C SER A 101 -2.09 -1.52 0.46
N PRO A 102 -2.85 -1.74 -0.62
CA PRO A 102 -2.42 -2.61 -1.70
C PRO A 102 -1.07 -2.18 -2.27
N VAL A 103 -0.28 -3.15 -2.74
CA VAL A 103 0.94 -2.87 -3.49
C VAL A 103 0.57 -2.05 -4.73
N GLN A 104 1.44 -1.11 -5.12
CA GLN A 104 1.20 -0.16 -6.20
C GLN A 104 0.77 -0.88 -7.50
N GLY A 105 -0.39 -0.50 -8.04
CA GLY A 105 -0.97 -1.09 -9.27
C GLY A 105 -1.59 -2.47 -9.10
N ALA A 106 -1.66 -3.01 -7.88
CA ALA A 106 -2.28 -4.30 -7.59
C ALA A 106 -3.80 -4.19 -7.44
N ASP A 107 -4.30 -3.06 -6.97
CA ASP A 107 -5.70 -2.71 -6.83
C ASP A 107 -6.30 -2.22 -8.16
N ARG A 108 -7.19 -3.03 -8.73
CA ARG A 108 -7.74 -2.88 -10.08
C ARG A 108 -9.26 -2.79 -10.12
N LEU A 109 -9.92 -3.05 -8.99
CA LEU A 109 -11.38 -3.05 -8.86
C LEU A 109 -11.91 -1.83 -8.09
N GLY A 110 -11.10 -0.78 -7.98
CA GLY A 110 -11.49 0.53 -7.44
C GLY A 110 -11.43 0.63 -5.91
N PRO A 111 -11.63 1.84 -5.37
CA PRO A 111 -11.40 2.15 -3.95
C PRO A 111 -12.34 1.39 -3.01
N THR A 112 -13.56 1.06 -3.48
CA THR A 112 -14.53 0.27 -2.73
C THR A 112 -14.03 -1.17 -2.50
N ALA A 113 -13.39 -1.78 -3.50
CA ALA A 113 -12.80 -3.11 -3.34
C ALA A 113 -11.61 -3.08 -2.37
N VAL A 114 -10.79 -2.01 -2.45
CA VAL A 114 -9.66 -1.80 -1.52
C VAL A 114 -10.14 -1.73 -0.06
N ILE A 115 -11.16 -0.91 0.24
CA ILE A 115 -11.64 -0.77 1.63
C ILE A 115 -12.28 -2.07 2.14
N LYS A 116 -12.89 -2.87 1.27
CA LYS A 116 -13.45 -4.18 1.65
C LYS A 116 -12.34 -5.19 1.98
N SER A 117 -11.32 -5.32 1.13
CA SER A 117 -10.15 -6.15 1.41
C SER A 117 -9.44 -5.72 2.69
N ALA A 118 -9.21 -4.42 2.87
CA ALA A 118 -8.55 -3.89 4.06
C ALA A 118 -9.37 -4.12 5.35
N ALA A 119 -10.69 -4.07 5.26
CA ALA A 119 -11.58 -4.31 6.40
C ALA A 119 -11.66 -5.79 6.81
N LYS A 120 -11.23 -6.74 5.97
CA LYS A 120 -11.10 -8.16 6.37
C LYS A 120 -9.99 -8.38 7.40
N MET A 121 -9.03 -7.47 7.53
CA MET A 121 -8.08 -7.49 8.64
C MET A 121 -8.80 -7.13 9.94
N GLU A 122 -8.60 -7.89 11.03
CA GLU A 122 -9.22 -7.59 12.33
C GLU A 122 -8.51 -6.41 13.02
N GLN A 123 -8.70 -5.20 12.49
CA GLN A 123 -7.94 -4.00 12.88
C GLN A 123 -8.13 -3.62 14.36
N VAL A 124 -9.25 -4.00 14.98
CA VAL A 124 -9.53 -3.85 16.42
C VAL A 124 -8.51 -4.56 17.32
N LYS A 125 -7.83 -5.59 16.80
CA LYS A 125 -6.75 -6.27 17.55
C LYS A 125 -5.48 -5.44 17.64
N THR A 126 -5.33 -4.40 16.82
CA THR A 126 -4.13 -3.57 16.72
C THR A 126 -4.24 -2.29 17.55
N GLY A 127 -3.12 -1.60 17.80
CA GLY A 127 -3.12 -0.22 18.30
C GLY A 127 -3.18 0.83 17.18
N GLY A 128 -3.30 0.39 15.92
CA GLY A 128 -3.51 1.24 14.76
C GLY A 128 -3.01 0.63 13.46
N THR A 129 -3.72 0.93 12.37
CA THR A 129 -3.36 0.56 11.00
C THR A 129 -3.42 1.80 10.11
N LEU A 130 -2.78 1.78 8.96
CA LEU A 130 -2.72 2.93 8.06
C LEU A 130 -3.05 2.54 6.63
N LEU A 131 -4.13 3.10 6.08
CA LEU A 131 -4.50 2.97 4.67
C LEU A 131 -4.35 4.33 3.96
N ASN A 132 -3.60 4.39 2.86
CA ASN A 132 -3.66 5.50 1.92
C ASN A 132 -4.52 5.14 0.71
N GLN A 133 -5.23 6.13 0.17
CA GLN A 133 -5.75 6.10 -1.19
C GLN A 133 -5.42 7.40 -1.92
N LYS A 134 -5.22 7.34 -3.23
CA LYS A 134 -4.97 8.52 -4.06
C LYS A 134 -6.09 8.69 -5.08
N PHE A 135 -6.59 9.91 -5.20
CA PHE A 135 -7.67 10.30 -6.09
C PHE A 135 -7.22 11.42 -7.03
N THR A 136 -7.83 11.46 -8.22
CA THR A 136 -7.69 12.62 -9.09
C THR A 136 -8.45 13.83 -8.53
N PRO A 137 -7.95 15.07 -8.67
CA PRO A 137 -8.68 16.27 -8.27
C PRO A 137 -10.06 16.38 -8.93
N GLN A 138 -10.18 15.95 -10.19
CA GLN A 138 -11.43 16.01 -10.95
C GLN A 138 -12.58 15.25 -10.27
N LEU A 139 -12.26 14.20 -9.51
CA LEU A 139 -13.26 13.46 -8.75
C LEU A 139 -13.97 14.36 -7.73
N LEU A 140 -13.26 15.29 -7.09
CA LEU A 140 -13.78 16.10 -5.99
C LEU A 140 -14.27 17.49 -6.41
N GLU A 141 -14.25 17.80 -7.72
CA GLU A 141 -14.72 19.10 -8.24
C GLU A 141 -16.24 19.29 -8.10
N ARG A 142 -17.01 18.21 -7.94
CA ARG A 142 -18.48 18.23 -7.87
C ARG A 142 -18.98 17.66 -6.56
N GLU A 143 -20.15 18.14 -6.13
CA GLU A 143 -20.83 17.68 -4.92
C GLU A 143 -21.03 16.16 -4.88
N LYS A 144 -21.34 15.54 -6.04
CA LYS A 144 -21.43 14.08 -6.17
C LYS A 144 -20.15 13.38 -5.71
N GLY A 145 -18.98 13.89 -6.09
CA GLY A 145 -17.69 13.34 -5.71
C GLY A 145 -17.38 13.45 -4.23
N LEU A 146 -17.70 14.61 -3.65
CA LEU A 146 -17.61 14.83 -2.19
C LEU A 146 -18.51 13.84 -1.43
N ASN A 147 -19.74 13.66 -1.89
CA ASN A 147 -20.68 12.70 -1.30
C ASN A 147 -20.19 11.25 -1.45
N SER A 148 -19.66 10.87 -2.63
CA SER A 148 -19.08 9.54 -2.83
C SER A 148 -17.88 9.28 -1.91
N LEU A 149 -16.98 10.24 -1.73
CA LEU A 149 -15.84 10.11 -0.81
C LEU A 149 -16.32 10.00 0.65
N ALA A 150 -17.31 10.81 1.06
CA ALA A 150 -17.90 10.73 2.38
C ALA A 150 -18.55 9.35 2.63
N HIS A 151 -19.23 8.79 1.63
CA HIS A 151 -19.79 7.44 1.70
C HIS A 151 -18.72 6.37 1.79
N LEU A 152 -17.65 6.46 1.00
CA LEU A 152 -16.52 5.54 1.05
C LEU A 152 -15.92 5.48 2.47
N ILE A 153 -15.67 6.65 3.08
CA ILE A 153 -15.17 6.76 4.46
C ILE A 153 -16.13 6.09 5.45
N ARG A 154 -17.42 6.42 5.36
CA ARG A 154 -18.45 5.85 6.25
C ARG A 154 -18.56 4.33 6.12
N VAL A 155 -18.49 3.81 4.90
CA VAL A 155 -18.53 2.36 4.64
C VAL A 155 -17.29 1.70 5.25
N TYR A 156 -16.09 2.23 5.02
CA TYR A 156 -14.86 1.64 5.56
C TYR A 156 -14.88 1.56 7.09
N PHE A 157 -15.30 2.64 7.76
CA PHE A 157 -15.42 2.64 9.22
C PHE A 157 -16.54 1.72 9.72
N LYS A 158 -17.67 1.63 9.00
CA LYS A 158 -18.74 0.68 9.34
C LYS A 158 -18.29 -0.78 9.21
N LEU A 159 -17.35 -1.06 8.31
CA LEU A 159 -16.73 -2.38 8.14
C LEU A 159 -15.62 -2.67 9.17
N GLY A 160 -15.34 -1.75 10.11
CA GLY A 160 -14.30 -1.94 11.13
C GLY A 160 -12.92 -1.41 10.76
N GLY A 161 -12.80 -0.64 9.67
CA GLY A 161 -11.59 0.07 9.32
C GLY A 161 -11.17 1.10 10.38
N HIS A 162 -9.87 1.18 10.66
CA HIS A 162 -9.33 2.05 11.71
C HIS A 162 -9.02 3.47 11.21
N HIS A 163 -8.28 3.58 10.11
CA HIS A 163 -7.82 4.85 9.56
C HIS A 163 -7.66 4.79 8.05
N ILE A 164 -8.09 5.85 7.36
CA ILE A 164 -7.89 6.08 5.93
C ILE A 164 -7.50 7.54 5.71
N GLN A 165 -6.54 7.78 4.81
CA GLN A 165 -6.14 9.13 4.42
C GLN A 165 -5.98 9.22 2.90
N PHE A 166 -6.12 10.44 2.38
CA PHE A 166 -6.22 10.67 0.95
C PHE A 166 -5.13 11.59 0.44
N ASN A 167 -4.62 11.29 -0.75
CA ASN A 167 -3.86 12.25 -1.55
C ASN A 167 -4.71 12.61 -2.77
N VAL A 168 -4.97 13.90 -2.98
CA VAL A 168 -5.82 14.39 -4.08
C VAL A 168 -4.95 15.24 -4.99
N ILE A 169 -4.23 14.58 -5.88
CA ILE A 169 -3.21 15.19 -6.72
C ILE A 169 -2.95 14.34 -7.95
N ASN A 170 -2.67 15.01 -9.08
CA ASN A 170 -2.32 14.33 -10.32
C ASN A 170 -0.85 13.89 -10.32
N ALA A 171 -0.59 12.70 -10.85
CA ALA A 171 0.78 12.21 -11.07
C ALA A 171 1.61 13.17 -11.95
N ASP A 172 0.99 13.85 -12.92
CA ASP A 172 1.70 14.80 -13.79
C ASP A 172 2.16 16.05 -13.05
N THR A 173 1.40 16.54 -12.07
CA THR A 173 1.82 17.64 -11.19
C THR A 173 3.05 17.24 -10.37
N LEU A 174 3.06 16.03 -9.83
CA LEU A 174 4.21 15.52 -9.08
C LEU A 174 5.45 15.36 -9.98
N LYS A 175 5.29 14.80 -11.19
CA LYS A 175 6.38 14.69 -12.17
C LYS A 175 6.91 16.06 -12.60
N ALA A 176 6.04 17.06 -12.75
CA ALA A 176 6.45 18.44 -13.03
C ALA A 176 7.24 19.03 -11.86
N ALA A 177 6.80 18.79 -10.62
CA ALA A 177 7.51 19.21 -9.42
C ALA A 177 8.89 18.55 -9.26
N GLN A 178 9.08 17.32 -9.75
CA GLN A 178 10.41 16.69 -9.79
C GLN A 178 11.36 17.35 -10.81
N LYS A 179 10.82 17.93 -11.89
CA LYS A 179 11.60 18.58 -12.95
C LYS A 179 11.95 20.02 -12.61
N GLU A 180 11.02 20.74 -11.98
CA GLU A 180 11.12 22.18 -11.70
C GLU A 180 10.77 22.48 -10.22
N PRO A 181 11.50 21.91 -9.24
CA PRO A 181 11.14 21.96 -7.82
C PRO A 181 10.98 23.38 -7.27
N GLU A 182 11.69 24.35 -7.83
CA GLU A 182 11.58 25.77 -7.47
C GLU A 182 10.21 26.39 -7.75
N LYS A 183 9.46 25.87 -8.73
CA LYS A 183 8.08 26.30 -9.02
C LYS A 183 7.05 25.69 -8.07
N TYR A 184 7.43 24.63 -7.36
CA TYR A 184 6.54 23.83 -6.50
C TYR A 184 6.98 23.82 -5.04
N ARG A 185 7.64 24.88 -4.55
CA ARG A 185 8.16 24.97 -3.16
C ARG A 185 7.10 24.75 -2.08
N ASN A 186 5.86 25.14 -2.36
CA ASN A 186 4.74 25.03 -1.42
C ASN A 186 3.91 23.75 -1.63
N LEU A 187 4.34 22.85 -2.52
CA LEU A 187 3.62 21.61 -2.80
C LEU A 187 3.74 20.65 -1.62
N ILE A 188 2.62 20.40 -0.95
CA ILE A 188 2.52 19.45 0.17
C ILE A 188 1.84 18.18 -0.32
N VAL A 189 2.38 17.03 0.07
CA VAL A 189 1.82 15.71 -0.25
C VAL A 189 1.62 14.88 1.01
N ARG A 190 0.69 13.91 0.95
CA ARG A 190 0.52 12.91 2.00
C ARG A 190 1.51 11.75 1.79
N VAL A 191 2.31 11.44 2.81
CA VAL A 191 3.32 10.37 2.77
C VAL A 191 2.73 9.08 3.33
N ALA A 192 2.89 8.82 4.64
CA ALA A 192 2.23 7.75 5.36
C ALA A 192 2.06 8.16 6.84
N GLY A 193 0.96 8.84 7.12
CA GLY A 193 0.57 9.26 8.48
C GLY A 193 0.90 10.72 8.77
N TYR A 194 1.58 11.40 7.84
CA TYR A 194 1.91 12.81 7.90
C TYR A 194 1.91 13.42 6.49
N SER A 195 1.90 14.75 6.45
CA SER A 195 2.08 15.53 5.22
C SER A 195 3.42 16.25 5.29
N ASP A 196 4.09 16.41 4.15
CA ASP A 196 5.38 17.10 4.05
C ASP A 196 5.48 17.81 2.70
N TYR A 197 6.43 18.72 2.59
CA TYR A 197 6.77 19.35 1.31
C TYR A 197 7.36 18.30 0.39
N PHE A 198 6.83 18.22 -0.83
CA PHE A 198 7.30 17.27 -1.84
C PHE A 198 8.80 17.41 -2.13
N ASN A 199 9.31 18.64 -2.07
CA ASN A 199 10.72 18.96 -2.27
C ASN A 199 11.64 18.46 -1.14
N ASN A 200 11.11 18.18 0.05
CA ASN A 200 11.88 17.63 1.17
C ASN A 200 12.09 16.12 1.03
N LEU A 201 11.35 15.46 0.12
CA LEU A 201 11.36 14.02 -0.03
C LEU A 201 12.51 13.56 -0.93
N SER A 202 13.08 12.39 -0.63
CA SER A 202 14.04 11.75 -1.53
C SER A 202 13.38 11.37 -2.85
N LYS A 203 14.16 11.31 -3.94
CA LYS A 203 13.67 10.90 -5.26
C LYS A 203 12.91 9.58 -5.22
N THR A 204 13.41 8.58 -4.50
CA THR A 204 12.76 7.27 -4.34
C THR A 204 11.40 7.37 -3.68
N LEU A 205 11.25 8.21 -2.65
CA LEU A 205 9.97 8.40 -1.97
C LEU A 205 8.99 9.20 -2.83
N GLN A 206 9.47 10.18 -3.58
CA GLN A 206 8.66 10.90 -4.57
C GLN A 206 8.13 9.95 -5.64
N ASP A 207 9.01 9.10 -6.20
CA ASP A 207 8.65 8.12 -7.23
C ASP A 207 7.64 7.09 -6.70
N GLU A 208 7.78 6.66 -5.43
CA GLU A 208 6.80 5.80 -4.75
C GLU A 208 5.41 6.45 -4.71
N ILE A 209 5.30 7.71 -4.23
CA ILE A 209 4.02 8.45 -4.16
C ILE A 209 3.40 8.63 -5.55
N ILE A 210 4.23 8.91 -6.57
CA ILE A 210 3.79 9.01 -7.97
C ILE A 210 3.21 7.68 -8.44
N SER A 211 3.86 6.57 -8.11
CA SER A 211 3.48 5.22 -8.56
C SER A 211 2.22 4.65 -7.91
N ARG A 212 1.76 5.20 -6.78
CA ARG A 212 0.51 4.77 -6.13
C ARG A 212 -0.68 4.84 -7.09
N THR A 213 -1.59 3.88 -6.98
CA THR A 213 -2.79 3.80 -7.82
C THR A 213 -3.62 5.07 -7.68
N GLU A 214 -4.05 5.61 -8.83
CA GLU A 214 -4.87 6.81 -8.90
C GLU A 214 -6.30 6.41 -9.27
N HIS A 215 -7.22 6.54 -8.32
CA HIS A 215 -8.63 6.22 -8.55
C HIS A 215 -9.39 7.39 -9.18
N GLN A 216 -10.20 7.09 -10.18
CA GLN A 216 -10.98 8.07 -10.95
C GLN A 216 -12.47 8.09 -10.58
N SER A 217 -12.92 7.15 -9.73
CA SER A 217 -14.29 7.04 -9.24
C SER A 217 -14.32 6.37 -7.87
N CYS A 218 -15.38 6.65 -7.12
CA CYS A 218 -15.70 6.05 -5.81
C CYS A 218 -17.07 5.39 -5.89
#